data_AF-A0A485DBU6-F1
#
_entry.id   AF-A0A485DBU6-F1
#
_cell.length_a   1.000
_cell.length_b   1.000
_cell.length_c   1.000
_cell.angle_alpha   90.00
_cell.angle_beta   90.00
_cell.angle_gamma   90.00
#
_symmetry.space_group_name_H-M   'P 1'
#
loop_
_entity.id
_entity.type
_entity.pdbx_description
1 polymer ?
#
loop_
_entity_poly.entity_id
_entity_poly.type
_entity_poly.pdbx_seq_one_letter_code
_entity_poly.pdbx_strand_id
1 'polypeptide(L)'
;MARFSQIKDAMVFAFNLPAIVELGTATGFDFQLIDQGGLGHEKLTQARNQLFGEVAKHPDLLVGVRPNGLEDTPQFKVDIDQEKAQALGVSISDINTTLGAAWGGSYVNDFIDRGRVKKVYVMSEAKYRYAAGRYWQLVCSR
;
A
#
# COMPACT_ATOMS: atom_id res chain seq x y z
N MET A 1 23.91 14.56 7.69
CA MET A 1 23.20 14.24 6.42
C MET A 1 24.06 13.43 5.44
N ALA A 2 25.34 13.77 5.19
CA ALA A 2 26.17 13.16 4.14
C ALA A 2 26.45 11.65 4.22
N ARG A 3 26.25 11.00 5.38
CA ARG A 3 26.48 9.56 5.51
C ARG A 3 25.28 8.71 5.10
N PHE A 4 24.07 9.17 5.37
CA PHE A 4 22.84 8.43 5.02
C PHE A 4 22.46 8.59 3.55
N SER A 5 22.89 9.68 2.90
CA SER A 5 22.70 9.89 1.46
C SER A 5 23.50 8.92 0.57
N GLN A 6 24.36 8.08 1.16
CA GLN A 6 25.16 7.08 0.44
C GLN A 6 24.48 5.70 0.38
N ILE A 7 23.37 5.52 1.09
CA ILE A 7 22.60 4.27 1.07
C ILE A 7 21.89 4.18 -0.28
N LYS A 8 22.14 3.09 -1.01
CA LYS A 8 21.46 2.81 -2.28
C LYS A 8 20.08 2.20 -2.00
N ASP A 9 19.11 2.49 -2.86
CA ASP A 9 17.76 1.92 -2.85
C ASP A 9 16.92 2.19 -1.59
N ALA A 10 17.31 3.17 -0.76
CA ALA A 10 16.53 3.63 0.38
C ALA A 10 16.77 5.11 0.68
N MET A 11 15.72 5.81 1.14
CA MET A 11 15.81 7.19 1.62
C MET A 11 15.81 7.20 3.14
N VAL A 12 16.88 7.75 3.75
CA VAL A 12 17.05 7.79 5.21
C VAL A 12 17.33 9.21 5.66
N PHE A 13 16.43 9.74 6.50
CA PHE A 13 16.50 11.11 7.03
C PHE A 13 16.59 11.10 8.55
N ALA A 14 17.41 11.98 9.11
CA ALA A 14 17.48 12.23 10.55
C ALA A 14 17.03 13.67 10.83
N PHE A 15 16.08 13.85 11.73
CA PHE A 15 15.59 15.15 12.19
C PHE A 15 15.27 15.09 13.69
N ASN A 16 15.43 16.20 14.39
CA ASN A 16 15.03 16.33 15.78
C ASN A 16 13.51 16.59 15.88
N LEU A 17 12.87 16.03 16.89
CA LEU A 17 11.48 16.37 17.22
C LEU A 17 11.41 17.84 17.69
N PRO A 18 10.33 18.57 17.38
CA PRO A 18 10.16 19.96 17.83
C PRO A 18 9.98 20.04 19.35
N ALA A 19 10.27 21.22 19.92
CA ALA A 19 10.29 21.46 21.36
C ALA A 19 8.90 21.35 22.04
N ILE A 20 7.82 21.48 21.27
CA ILE A 20 6.43 21.27 21.73
C ILE A 20 5.83 20.15 20.90
N VAL A 21 5.72 18.97 21.50
CA VAL A 21 5.32 17.73 20.83
C VAL A 21 3.88 17.80 20.27
N GLU A 22 3.03 18.63 20.86
CA GLU A 22 1.61 18.74 20.49
C GLU A 22 1.35 19.56 19.20
N LEU A 23 2.33 20.33 18.71
CA LEU A 23 2.16 21.17 17.51
C LEU A 23 2.70 20.54 16.23
N GLY A 24 3.29 19.34 16.31
CA GLY A 24 3.72 18.56 15.15
C GLY A 24 4.98 17.75 15.41
N THR A 25 5.37 16.92 14.43
CA THR A 25 6.58 16.09 14.50
C THR A 25 7.72 16.61 13.61
N ALA A 26 7.49 17.69 12.87
CA ALA A 26 8.46 18.35 12.01
C ALA A 26 8.36 19.88 12.09
N THR A 27 9.49 20.57 12.07
CA THR A 27 9.56 22.04 11.96
C THR A 27 9.45 22.49 10.51
N GLY A 28 8.73 23.57 10.24
CA GLY A 28 8.58 24.15 8.91
C GLY A 28 7.12 24.44 8.59
N PHE A 29 6.68 23.99 7.42
CA PHE A 29 5.29 24.10 6.97
C PHE A 29 4.72 22.73 6.63
N ASP A 30 3.39 22.63 6.62
CA ASP A 30 2.64 21.53 6.04
C ASP A 30 1.83 22.07 4.85
N PHE A 31 1.83 21.34 3.75
CA PHE A 31 1.23 21.77 2.49
C PHE A 31 0.48 20.60 1.85
N GLN A 32 -0.76 20.87 1.43
CA GLN A 32 -1.62 19.89 0.76
C GLN A 32 -1.84 20.33 -0.68
N LEU A 33 -1.37 19.51 -1.63
CA LEU A 33 -1.65 19.70 -3.05
C LEU A 33 -2.99 19.04 -3.39
N ILE A 34 -3.92 19.81 -3.95
CA ILE A 34 -5.30 19.36 -4.19
C ILE A 34 -5.60 19.38 -5.69
N ASP A 35 -6.14 18.29 -6.19
CA ASP A 35 -6.78 18.25 -7.51
C ASP A 35 -8.23 18.76 -7.40
N GLN A 36 -8.43 20.04 -7.72
CA GLN A 36 -9.78 20.64 -7.74
C GLN A 36 -10.54 20.37 -9.04
N GLY A 37 -9.85 19.92 -10.09
CA GLY A 37 -10.42 19.72 -11.42
C GLY A 37 -10.88 18.29 -11.69
N GLY A 38 -10.63 17.34 -10.77
CA GLY A 38 -10.90 15.93 -11.00
C GLY A 38 -10.03 15.34 -12.12
N LEU A 39 -8.80 15.83 -12.25
CA LEU A 39 -7.81 15.42 -13.24
C LEU A 39 -7.28 14.00 -13.01
N GLY A 40 -7.36 13.50 -11.78
CA GLY A 40 -7.00 12.13 -11.41
C GLY A 40 -5.56 11.99 -10.89
N HIS A 41 -5.28 10.80 -10.35
CA HIS A 41 -4.05 10.47 -9.61
C HIS A 41 -2.75 10.75 -10.38
N GLU A 42 -2.69 10.34 -11.65
CA GLU A 42 -1.49 10.49 -12.48
C GLU A 42 -1.13 11.97 -12.70
N LYS A 43 -2.13 12.81 -12.99
CA LYS A 43 -1.93 14.25 -13.21
C LYS A 43 -1.59 14.98 -11.92
N LEU A 44 -2.21 14.61 -10.80
CA LEU A 44 -1.86 15.16 -9.49
C LEU A 44 -0.41 14.80 -9.11
N THR A 45 0.02 13.57 -9.40
CA THR A 45 1.40 13.11 -9.18
C THR A 45 2.40 13.87 -10.04
N GLN A 46 2.06 14.13 -11.31
CA GLN A 46 2.88 14.97 -12.19
C GLN A 46 2.99 16.41 -11.68
N ALA A 47 1.87 17.02 -11.26
CA ALA A 47 1.87 18.38 -10.70
C ALA A 47 2.70 18.47 -9.42
N ARG A 48 2.62 17.46 -8.54
CA ARG A 48 3.47 17.32 -7.35
C ARG A 48 4.95 17.26 -7.74
N ASN A 49 5.30 16.46 -8.73
CA ASN A 49 6.70 16.34 -9.18
C ASN A 49 7.21 17.63 -9.82
N GLN A 50 6.35 18.35 -10.56
CA GLN A 50 6.66 19.67 -11.08
C GLN A 50 6.90 20.68 -9.94
N LEU A 51 6.05 20.69 -8.91
CA LEU A 51 6.23 21.52 -7.72
C LEU A 51 7.61 21.25 -7.07
N PHE A 52 7.99 19.97 -6.90
CA PHE A 52 9.33 19.65 -6.37
C PHE A 52 10.47 20.10 -7.28
N GLY A 53 10.28 20.04 -8.61
CA GLY A 53 11.23 20.58 -9.58
C GLY A 53 11.41 22.09 -9.46
N GLU A 54 10.35 22.85 -9.16
CA GLU A 54 10.42 24.29 -8.90
C GLU A 54 11.05 24.59 -7.54
N VAL A 55 10.67 23.86 -6.48
CA VAL A 55 11.25 23.99 -5.13
C VAL A 55 12.77 23.82 -5.16
N ALA A 56 13.27 22.85 -5.94
CA ALA A 56 14.70 22.60 -6.06
C ALA A 56 15.50 23.79 -6.63
N LYS A 57 14.86 24.73 -7.32
CA LYS A 57 15.50 25.95 -7.86
C LYS A 57 15.67 27.06 -6.82
N HIS A 58 15.04 26.94 -5.66
CA HIS A 58 15.08 27.94 -4.57
C HIS A 58 15.68 27.39 -3.27
N PRO A 59 16.92 26.84 -3.30
CA PRO A 59 17.56 26.24 -2.13
C PRO A 59 17.91 27.27 -1.03
N ASP A 60 17.90 28.55 -1.37
CA ASP A 60 18.10 29.68 -0.46
C ASP A 60 16.87 29.96 0.42
N LEU A 61 15.68 29.56 -0.01
CA LEU A 61 14.41 29.78 0.70
C LEU A 61 13.80 28.49 1.26
N LEU A 62 13.94 27.37 0.54
CA LEU A 62 13.23 26.12 0.83
C LEU A 62 14.23 24.99 1.07
N VAL A 63 14.17 24.40 2.27
CA VAL A 63 15.07 23.32 2.69
C VAL A 63 14.25 22.18 3.29
N GLY A 64 14.60 20.94 2.93
CA GLY A 64 13.99 19.73 3.52
C GLY A 64 12.54 19.47 3.09
N VAL A 65 12.10 20.08 2.00
CA VAL A 65 10.77 19.84 1.39
C VAL A 65 10.72 18.41 0.85
N ARG A 66 9.71 17.65 1.26
CA ARG A 66 9.56 16.24 0.91
C ARG A 66 8.09 15.85 0.83
N PRO A 67 7.72 14.86 0.01
CA PRO A 67 6.38 14.31 0.03
C PRO A 67 6.14 13.55 1.35
N ASN A 68 4.92 13.66 1.88
CA ASN A 68 4.47 12.83 3.00
C ASN A 68 3.84 11.50 2.52
N GLY A 69 3.42 11.43 1.25
CA GLY A 69 2.84 10.25 0.63
C GLY A 69 3.87 9.21 0.19
N LEU A 70 3.38 8.06 -0.26
CA LEU A 70 4.17 7.03 -0.92
C LEU A 70 4.08 7.19 -2.44
N GLU A 71 5.14 6.78 -3.14
CA GLU A 71 5.12 6.66 -4.60
C GLU A 71 4.29 5.44 -5.04
N ASP A 72 3.88 5.45 -6.31
CA ASP A 72 3.19 4.31 -6.91
C ASP A 72 4.08 3.08 -6.89
N THR A 73 3.54 1.99 -6.34
CA THR A 73 4.21 0.69 -6.29
C THR A 73 3.63 -0.26 -7.33
N PRO A 74 4.41 -1.23 -7.84
CA PRO A 74 3.88 -2.29 -8.68
C PRO A 74 2.72 -3.02 -8.00
N GLN A 75 1.62 -3.22 -8.74
CA GLN A 75 0.44 -3.94 -8.28
C GLN A 75 0.14 -5.12 -9.20
N PHE A 76 -0.42 -6.19 -8.65
CA PHE A 76 -0.86 -7.34 -9.43
C PHE A 76 -2.38 -7.30 -9.61
N LYS A 77 -2.83 -6.98 -10.82
CA LYS A 77 -4.26 -6.94 -11.15
C LYS A 77 -4.73 -8.33 -11.58
N VAL A 78 -5.84 -8.78 -10.99
CA VAL A 78 -6.51 -10.04 -11.32
C VAL A 78 -7.87 -9.73 -11.92
N ASP A 79 -8.06 -10.09 -13.18
CA ASP A 79 -9.34 -9.97 -13.89
C ASP A 79 -10.03 -11.35 -13.93
N ILE A 80 -11.27 -11.43 -13.46
CA ILE A 80 -12.06 -12.66 -13.44
C ILE A 80 -12.99 -12.70 -14.65
N ASP A 81 -12.85 -13.74 -15.46
CA ASP A 81 -13.73 -14.00 -16.59
C ASP A 81 -15.08 -14.56 -16.09
N GLN A 82 -16.09 -13.70 -16.08
CA GLN A 82 -17.42 -14.04 -15.57
C GLN A 82 -18.17 -14.98 -16.49
N GLU A 83 -18.02 -14.83 -17.82
CA GLU A 83 -18.69 -15.70 -18.80
C GLU A 83 -18.18 -17.13 -18.67
N LYS A 84 -16.87 -17.29 -18.55
CA LYS A 84 -16.25 -18.61 -18.33
C LYS A 84 -16.61 -19.19 -16.96
N ALA A 85 -16.64 -18.38 -15.90
CA ALA A 85 -17.04 -18.84 -14.57
C ALA A 85 -18.47 -19.41 -14.60
N GLN A 86 -19.41 -18.68 -15.22
CA GLN A 86 -20.80 -19.12 -15.38
C GLN A 86 -20.90 -20.39 -16.24
N ALA A 87 -20.19 -20.45 -17.37
CA ALA A 87 -20.20 -21.63 -18.24
C ALA A 87 -19.66 -22.89 -17.54
N LEU A 88 -18.74 -22.74 -16.60
CA LEU A 88 -18.18 -23.84 -15.79
C LEU A 88 -18.98 -24.13 -14.51
N GLY A 89 -20.02 -23.34 -14.23
CA GLY A 89 -20.86 -23.49 -13.04
C GLY A 89 -20.17 -23.06 -11.73
N VAL A 90 -19.16 -22.18 -11.80
CA VAL A 90 -18.47 -21.64 -10.63
C VAL A 90 -19.06 -20.28 -10.28
N SER A 91 -19.52 -20.12 -9.04
CA SER A 91 -20.09 -18.84 -8.61
C SER A 91 -18.99 -17.78 -8.40
N ILE A 92 -19.30 -16.52 -8.73
CA ILE A 92 -18.39 -15.39 -8.48
C ILE A 92 -18.15 -15.22 -6.97
N SER A 93 -19.14 -15.58 -6.14
CA SER A 93 -19.02 -15.56 -4.68
C SER A 93 -17.94 -16.53 -4.20
N ASP A 94 -17.89 -17.74 -4.75
CA ASP A 94 -16.90 -18.75 -4.37
C ASP A 94 -15.49 -18.34 -4.82
N ILE A 95 -15.38 -17.74 -6.01
CA ILE A 95 -14.11 -17.18 -6.50
C ILE A 95 -13.61 -16.09 -5.54
N ASN A 96 -14.46 -15.12 -5.20
CA ASN A 96 -14.09 -14.03 -4.31
C ASN A 96 -13.73 -14.51 -2.90
N THR A 97 -14.51 -15.46 -2.35
CA THR A 97 -14.27 -16.06 -1.04
C THR A 97 -12.95 -16.82 -1.03
N THR A 98 -12.69 -17.62 -2.07
CA THR A 98 -11.46 -18.40 -2.22
C THR A 98 -10.25 -17.49 -2.36
N LEU A 99 -10.30 -16.48 -3.23
CA LEU A 99 -9.21 -15.53 -3.41
C LEU A 99 -8.94 -14.73 -2.14
N GLY A 100 -9.97 -14.19 -1.51
CA GLY A 100 -9.85 -13.41 -0.28
C GLY A 100 -9.26 -14.23 0.87
N ALA A 101 -9.82 -15.41 1.13
CA ALA A 101 -9.33 -16.28 2.21
C ALA A 101 -7.92 -16.81 1.93
N ALA A 102 -7.60 -17.22 0.69
CA ALA A 102 -6.30 -17.79 0.38
C ALA A 102 -5.17 -16.75 0.41
N TRP A 103 -5.39 -15.55 -0.15
CA TRP A 103 -4.35 -14.52 -0.30
C TRP A 103 -4.33 -13.49 0.82
N GLY A 104 -5.50 -13.01 1.24
CA GLY A 104 -5.66 -12.01 2.29
C GLY A 104 -5.82 -12.61 3.69
N GLY A 105 -6.18 -13.89 3.77
CA GLY A 105 -6.55 -14.53 5.02
C GLY A 105 -7.97 -14.16 5.45
N SER A 106 -8.58 -15.04 6.22
CA SER A 106 -9.93 -14.84 6.76
C SER A 106 -9.95 -15.16 8.25
N TYR A 107 -10.54 -14.26 9.03
CA TYR A 107 -10.93 -14.54 10.40
C TYR A 107 -12.21 -15.37 10.37
N VAL A 108 -12.21 -16.53 11.02
CA VAL A 108 -13.35 -17.46 10.98
C VAL A 108 -14.12 -17.51 12.29
N ASN A 109 -13.41 -17.58 13.42
CA ASN A 109 -13.99 -17.62 14.76
C ASN A 109 -12.89 -17.44 15.82
N ASP A 110 -13.29 -17.59 17.09
CA ASP A 110 -12.40 -17.60 18.24
C ASP A 110 -12.28 -18.99 18.87
N PHE A 111 -11.18 -19.24 19.57
CA PHE A 111 -10.92 -20.43 20.38
C PHE A 111 -10.27 -20.05 21.72
N ILE A 112 -10.29 -20.96 22.69
CA ILE A 112 -9.64 -20.74 24.00
C ILE A 112 -8.25 -21.37 23.99
N ASP A 113 -7.22 -20.55 24.20
CA ASP A 113 -5.84 -20.97 24.42
C ASP A 113 -5.42 -20.55 25.84
N ARG A 114 -5.21 -21.52 26.74
CA ARG A 114 -4.76 -21.29 28.13
C ARG A 114 -5.61 -20.25 28.88
N GLY A 115 -6.94 -20.34 28.74
CA GLY A 115 -7.89 -19.46 29.42
C GLY A 115 -8.07 -18.08 28.77
N ARG A 116 -7.43 -17.82 27.62
CA ARG A 116 -7.62 -16.58 26.85
C ARG A 116 -8.30 -16.87 25.52
N VAL A 117 -9.30 -16.09 25.19
CA VAL A 117 -9.92 -16.10 23.87
C VAL A 117 -8.90 -15.58 22.84
N LYS A 118 -8.70 -16.35 21.78
CA LYS A 118 -7.82 -16.03 20.66
C LYS A 118 -8.53 -16.26 19.34
N LYS A 119 -8.10 -15.51 18.32
CA LYS A 119 -8.66 -15.59 16.97
C LYS A 119 -8.12 -16.79 16.20
N VAL A 120 -8.98 -17.39 15.39
CA VAL A 120 -8.62 -18.37 14.36
C VAL A 120 -8.63 -17.68 13.00
N TYR A 121 -7.53 -17.86 12.27
CA TYR A 121 -7.38 -17.39 10.91
C TYR A 121 -7.15 -18.56 9.95
N VAL A 122 -7.77 -18.49 8.78
CA VAL A 122 -7.52 -19.39 7.65
C VAL A 122 -6.83 -18.61 6.55
N MET A 123 -5.74 -19.16 6.03
CA MET A 123 -4.96 -18.54 4.94
C MET A 123 -4.19 -19.64 4.20
N SER A 124 -3.87 -19.40 2.93
CA SER A 124 -2.96 -20.29 2.20
C SER A 124 -1.55 -20.24 2.79
N GLU A 125 -0.86 -21.38 2.79
CA GLU A 125 0.53 -21.46 3.22
C GLU A 125 1.41 -20.55 2.35
N ALA A 126 2.46 -19.94 2.92
CA ALA A 126 3.26 -18.91 2.26
C ALA A 126 3.78 -19.33 0.88
N LYS A 127 4.22 -20.58 0.72
CA LYS A 127 4.74 -21.12 -0.55
C LYS A 127 3.71 -21.12 -1.70
N TYR A 128 2.42 -21.02 -1.39
CA TYR A 128 1.33 -21.00 -2.36
C TYR A 128 0.78 -19.59 -2.62
N ARG A 129 1.37 -18.52 -2.04
CA ARG A 129 0.89 -17.14 -2.23
C ARG A 129 1.98 -16.07 -2.31
N TYR A 130 3.25 -16.47 -2.49
CA TYR A 130 4.36 -15.51 -2.55
C TYR A 130 4.57 -14.90 -3.95
N ALA A 131 3.97 -15.46 -5.00
CA ALA A 131 4.20 -15.06 -6.38
C ALA A 131 2.93 -15.16 -7.23
N ALA A 132 2.78 -14.25 -8.19
CA ALA A 132 1.64 -14.17 -9.11
C ALA A 132 1.29 -15.51 -9.78
N GLY A 133 2.29 -16.33 -10.13
CA GLY A 133 2.06 -17.64 -10.75
C GLY A 133 1.30 -18.65 -9.88
N ARG A 134 1.14 -18.39 -8.57
CA ARG A 134 0.43 -19.29 -7.66
C ARG A 134 -1.10 -19.13 -7.71
N TYR A 135 -1.64 -18.09 -8.35
CA TYR A 135 -3.08 -17.91 -8.50
C TYR A 135 -3.75 -19.12 -9.20
N TRP A 136 -3.06 -19.74 -10.16
CA TRP A 136 -3.56 -20.92 -10.89
C TRP A 136 -3.67 -22.20 -10.04
N GLN A 137 -3.16 -22.19 -8.81
CA GLN A 137 -3.23 -23.35 -7.91
C GLN A 137 -4.51 -23.37 -7.07
N LEU A 138 -5.29 -22.30 -7.11
CA LEU A 138 -6.60 -22.25 -6.44
C LEU A 138 -7.65 -22.94 -7.31
N VAL A 139 -8.36 -23.87 -6.69
CA VAL A 139 -9.45 -24.61 -7.32
C VAL A 139 -10.73 -24.27 -6.56
N CYS A 140 -11.72 -23.72 -7.26
CA CYS A 140 -13.08 -23.60 -6.74
C CYS A 140 -13.84 -24.87 -7.15
N SER A 141 -14.49 -25.54 -6.20
CA SER A 141 -15.42 -26.63 -6.52
C SER A 141 -16.79 -26.05 -6.92
N ARG A 142 -17.60 -26.88 -7.58
CA ARG A 142 -19.04 -26.64 -7.66
C ARG A 142 -19.70 -26.89 -6.31
#